data_AF-A0A928QY83-F1
#
_entry.id   AF-A0A928QY83-F1
#
_cell.length_a   1.000
_cell.length_b   1.000
_cell.length_c   1.000
_cell.angle_alpha   90.00
_cell.angle_beta   90.00
_cell.angle_gamma   90.00
#
_symmetry.space_group_name_H-M   'P 1'
#
loop_
_entity.id
_entity.type
_entity.pdbx_description
1 polymer ?
#
loop_
_entity_poly.entity_id
_entity_poly.type
_entity_poly.pdbx_seq_one_letter_code
_entity_poly.pdbx_strand_id
1 'polypeptide(L)'
;MRKTVLCCLLLALLLLCACGAKTETPAPAEPAKTEEPAKTEEPAKTAAPAEPEPAPEPEPEIDYLALYAPALDENYAVLTDGYDFEKEYSFLSSGVMEVAMYQESDEALETVGYVLQDLNGDGVPELLIGMMDGGDKDLTGTVYSGYSLKDDEPVCFLEGWARNTYRWLGGGRFYNFGSSGAMYSMFGVFTLSEDGTELDCEDLYFTGEGKNETLDFFHNTTGVWDEAEAELLDMSDEEFWALREKTESGAQHLELTPFSEYESTAEN
;
A
#
# COMPACT_ATOMS: atom_id res chain seq x y z
N MET A 1 28.14 34.42 37.69
CA MET A 1 28.67 35.82 37.66
C MET A 1 27.70 36.71 36.89
N ARG A 2 27.60 38.02 37.19
CA ARG A 2 26.87 38.99 36.35
C ARG A 2 27.78 39.53 35.23
N LYS A 3 27.25 39.60 34.01
CA LYS A 3 27.49 40.70 33.05
C LYS A 3 26.15 41.09 32.42
N THR A 4 26.06 42.30 31.88
CA THR A 4 24.79 43.01 31.61
C THR A 4 25.03 44.05 30.52
N VAL A 5 23.97 44.56 29.87
CA VAL A 5 24.00 45.68 28.88
C VAL A 5 24.59 45.19 27.53
N LEU A 6 24.08 45.57 26.34
CA LEU A 6 23.58 46.88 25.90
C LEU A 6 22.35 46.83 24.98
N CYS A 7 21.46 47.82 25.11
CA CYS A 7 20.34 48.08 24.20
C CYS A 7 20.74 49.05 23.08
N CYS A 8 20.18 48.89 21.88
CA CYS A 8 20.04 49.96 20.89
C CYS A 8 18.66 49.88 20.22
N LEU A 9 17.69 50.66 20.72
CA LEU A 9 16.52 51.05 19.91
C LEU A 9 16.92 52.19 18.97
N LEU A 10 16.31 52.25 17.79
CA LEU A 10 16.17 53.49 17.02
C LEU A 10 14.86 53.46 16.21
N LEU A 11 13.95 54.36 16.55
CA LEU A 11 12.74 54.68 15.77
C LEU A 11 13.08 55.70 14.69
N ALA A 12 12.36 55.67 13.55
CA ALA A 12 11.74 56.87 12.96
C ALA A 12 10.70 56.54 11.86
N LEU A 13 9.45 56.97 12.11
CA LEU A 13 8.40 57.49 11.22
C LEU A 13 8.39 57.08 9.71
N LEU A 14 7.29 56.49 9.20
CA LEU A 14 5.96 57.07 8.93
C LEU A 14 5.89 58.12 7.79
N LEU A 15 5.18 57.75 6.73
CA LEU A 15 4.29 58.63 5.96
C LEU A 15 3.03 57.84 5.55
N LEU A 16 1.94 58.53 5.21
CA LEU A 16 0.57 58.01 5.13
C LEU A 16 -0.10 58.32 3.79
N CYS A 17 -1.28 57.73 3.57
CA CYS A 17 -2.31 58.07 2.56
C CYS A 17 -2.01 57.66 1.10
N ALA A 18 -3.01 57.31 0.26
CA ALA A 18 -4.44 57.07 0.51
C ALA A 18 -5.07 56.16 -0.57
N CYS A 19 -6.32 55.74 -0.35
CA CYS A 19 -7.10 54.84 -1.20
C CYS A 19 -7.58 55.48 -2.52
N GLY A 20 -7.86 54.65 -3.53
CA GLY A 20 -8.64 55.05 -4.71
C GLY A 20 -8.87 53.89 -5.68
N ALA A 21 -10.12 53.64 -6.08
CA ALA A 21 -10.47 52.59 -7.04
C ALA A 21 -11.66 53.00 -7.93
N LYS A 22 -11.49 52.96 -9.26
CA LYS A 22 -12.48 52.42 -10.23
C LYS A 22 -12.05 52.56 -11.71
N THR A 23 -12.40 51.50 -12.44
CA THR A 23 -12.75 51.36 -13.88
C THR A 23 -13.05 52.62 -14.72
N GLU A 24 -12.50 52.73 -15.96
CA GLU A 24 -13.23 52.67 -17.28
C GLU A 24 -12.32 53.03 -18.50
N THR A 25 -12.87 52.97 -19.73
CA THR A 25 -12.22 52.71 -21.05
C THR A 25 -13.19 53.13 -22.21
N PRO A 26 -12.84 53.44 -23.51
CA PRO A 26 -11.54 53.52 -24.26
C PRO A 26 -11.31 54.81 -25.14
N ALA A 27 -10.21 54.83 -25.92
CA ALA A 27 -10.02 55.46 -27.27
C ALA A 27 -9.97 57.03 -27.37
N PRO A 28 -9.61 57.69 -28.52
CA PRO A 28 -9.30 57.16 -29.88
C PRO A 28 -8.09 57.78 -30.70
N ALA A 29 -7.66 57.02 -31.73
CA ALA A 29 -7.28 57.36 -33.14
C ALA A 29 -6.24 58.44 -33.61
N GLU A 30 -5.28 57.97 -34.45
CA GLU A 30 -4.80 58.52 -35.76
C GLU A 30 -3.97 59.84 -35.86
N PRO A 31 -3.31 60.18 -37.02
CA PRO A 31 -3.39 59.60 -38.39
C PRO A 31 -2.05 59.20 -39.09
N ALA A 32 -2.17 58.70 -40.34
CA ALA A 32 -1.15 57.96 -41.09
C ALA A 32 -0.43 58.66 -42.28
N LYS A 33 0.60 57.97 -42.82
CA LYS A 33 1.25 58.05 -44.16
C LYS A 33 2.15 56.80 -44.38
N THR A 34 2.62 56.38 -45.56
CA THR A 34 2.19 56.47 -46.98
C THR A 34 3.04 55.46 -47.82
N GLU A 35 2.52 55.02 -48.96
CA GLU A 35 3.01 54.05 -49.95
C GLU A 35 4.18 54.61 -50.83
N GLU A 36 4.91 53.92 -51.71
CA GLU A 36 5.02 52.54 -52.29
C GLU A 36 6.51 52.39 -52.80
N PRO A 37 7.01 51.33 -53.51
CA PRO A 37 6.34 50.14 -54.04
C PRO A 37 7.01 48.77 -53.79
N ALA A 38 6.31 47.71 -54.25
CA ALA A 38 6.67 46.30 -54.07
C ALA A 38 7.95 45.81 -54.79
N LYS A 39 8.47 44.66 -54.33
CA LYS A 39 9.42 43.80 -55.05
C LYS A 39 8.87 42.36 -55.10
N THR A 40 8.98 41.71 -56.26
CA THR A 40 8.42 40.38 -56.52
C THR A 40 9.09 39.28 -55.70
N GLU A 41 8.28 38.44 -55.05
CA GLU A 41 8.73 37.15 -54.48
C GLU A 41 8.44 35.98 -55.43
N GLU A 42 9.21 34.91 -55.26
CA GLU A 42 9.22 33.72 -56.12
C GLU A 42 8.13 32.70 -55.67
N PRO A 43 7.55 31.88 -56.56
CA PRO A 43 6.42 31.02 -56.19
C PRO A 43 6.79 29.98 -55.12
N ALA A 44 6.12 30.05 -53.97
CA ALA A 44 6.29 29.08 -52.90
C ALA A 44 5.95 27.65 -53.41
N LYS A 45 6.91 26.74 -53.24
CA LYS A 45 6.78 25.35 -53.69
C LYS A 45 5.92 24.57 -52.70
N THR A 46 4.72 24.17 -53.12
CA THR A 46 3.78 23.40 -52.28
C THR A 46 4.45 22.14 -51.75
N ALA A 47 4.60 22.03 -50.42
CA ALA A 47 4.96 20.79 -49.76
C ALA A 47 3.78 19.81 -49.83
N ALA A 48 4.06 18.53 -50.02
CA ALA A 48 3.05 17.49 -49.89
C ALA A 48 2.61 17.37 -48.41
N PRO A 49 1.38 16.89 -48.13
CA PRO A 49 0.99 16.52 -46.77
C PRO A 49 1.99 15.50 -46.19
N ALA A 50 2.34 15.65 -44.91
CA ALA A 50 3.01 14.59 -44.20
C ALA A 50 2.06 13.38 -44.08
N GLU A 51 2.56 12.20 -44.37
CA GLU A 51 1.88 10.94 -44.08
C GLU A 51 1.81 10.78 -42.55
N PRO A 52 0.67 10.35 -41.95
CA PRO A 52 0.58 10.22 -40.51
C PRO A 52 1.58 9.17 -40.03
N GLU A 53 2.31 9.47 -38.95
CA GLU A 53 3.16 8.48 -38.30
C GLU A 53 2.29 7.29 -37.85
N PRO A 54 2.77 6.04 -37.97
CA PRO A 54 2.03 4.89 -37.49
C PRO A 54 1.79 5.04 -36.00
N ALA A 55 0.58 4.68 -35.54
CA ALA A 55 0.33 4.55 -34.11
C ALA A 55 1.32 3.54 -33.52
N PRO A 56 1.79 3.73 -32.27
CA PRO A 56 2.64 2.74 -31.62
C PRO A 56 1.92 1.39 -31.60
N GLU A 57 2.65 0.33 -31.90
CA GLU A 57 2.16 -1.03 -31.65
C GLU A 57 1.94 -1.17 -30.14
N PRO A 58 0.85 -1.84 -29.69
CA PRO A 58 0.61 -2.03 -28.26
C PRO A 58 1.75 -2.86 -27.67
N GLU A 59 2.24 -2.43 -26.51
CA GLU A 59 3.19 -3.22 -25.72
C GLU A 59 2.53 -4.55 -25.31
N PRO A 60 3.30 -5.66 -25.23
CA PRO A 60 2.75 -6.96 -24.91
C PRO A 60 2.16 -6.95 -23.49
N GLU A 61 0.89 -7.32 -23.37
CA GLU A 61 0.21 -7.53 -22.10
C GLU A 61 0.91 -8.65 -21.33
N ILE A 62 1.40 -8.35 -20.12
CA ILE A 62 2.16 -9.30 -19.29
C ILE A 62 1.17 -10.20 -18.56
N ASP A 63 1.33 -11.51 -18.72
CA ASP A 63 0.58 -12.52 -17.95
C ASP A 63 1.18 -12.65 -16.54
N TYR A 64 0.80 -11.73 -15.66
CA TYR A 64 1.22 -11.75 -14.26
C TYR A 64 0.77 -13.02 -13.52
N LEU A 65 -0.35 -13.65 -13.93
CA LEU A 65 -0.81 -14.90 -13.33
C LEU A 65 0.17 -16.05 -13.61
N ALA A 66 0.73 -16.10 -14.82
CA ALA A 66 1.79 -17.04 -15.17
C ALA A 66 3.12 -16.78 -14.42
N LEU A 67 3.43 -15.52 -14.07
CA LEU A 67 4.60 -15.20 -13.23
C LEU A 67 4.40 -15.62 -11.77
N TYR A 68 3.18 -15.50 -11.25
CA TYR A 68 2.81 -15.94 -9.90
C TYR A 68 2.46 -17.44 -9.79
N ALA A 69 2.37 -18.17 -10.90
CA ALA A 69 2.05 -19.59 -10.93
C ALA A 69 2.90 -20.46 -9.96
N PRO A 70 4.22 -20.25 -9.76
CA PRO A 70 4.99 -21.03 -8.79
C PRO A 70 4.47 -20.94 -7.35
N ALA A 71 3.93 -19.78 -6.95
CA ALA A 71 3.33 -19.58 -5.64
C ALA A 71 1.90 -20.13 -5.57
N LEU A 72 1.11 -19.91 -6.62
CA LEU A 72 -0.28 -20.36 -6.69
C LEU A 72 -0.39 -21.88 -6.79
N ASP A 73 0.41 -22.53 -7.65
CA ASP A 73 0.46 -23.99 -7.80
C ASP A 73 0.89 -24.68 -6.50
N GLU A 74 1.86 -24.13 -5.75
CA GLU A 74 2.28 -24.74 -4.49
C GLU A 74 1.22 -24.62 -3.38
N ASN A 75 0.56 -23.47 -3.25
CA ASN A 75 -0.53 -23.32 -2.28
C ASN A 75 -1.76 -24.16 -2.67
N TYR A 76 -2.12 -24.18 -3.95
CA TYR A 76 -3.20 -25.03 -4.48
C TYR A 76 -2.94 -26.53 -4.24
N ALA A 77 -1.71 -27.00 -4.49
CA ALA A 77 -1.35 -28.39 -4.24
C ALA A 77 -1.45 -28.76 -2.75
N VAL A 78 -1.04 -27.86 -1.84
CA VAL A 78 -1.15 -28.10 -0.38
C VAL A 78 -2.59 -28.07 0.12
N LEU A 79 -3.44 -27.18 -0.42
CA LEU A 79 -4.88 -27.16 -0.15
C LEU A 79 -5.58 -28.41 -0.71
N THR A 80 -5.11 -28.93 -1.85
CA THR A 80 -5.67 -30.11 -2.53
C THR A 80 -5.27 -31.42 -1.83
N ASP A 81 -3.96 -31.71 -1.74
CA ASP A 81 -3.42 -33.00 -1.28
C ASP A 81 -3.13 -33.04 0.24
N GLY A 82 -3.11 -31.89 0.90
CA GLY A 82 -2.72 -31.72 2.30
C GLY A 82 -1.23 -31.41 2.49
N TYR A 83 -0.85 -31.11 3.74
CA TYR A 83 0.53 -30.76 4.11
C TYR A 83 1.42 -31.99 4.36
N ASP A 84 2.57 -32.06 3.66
CA ASP A 84 3.62 -33.07 3.86
C ASP A 84 4.74 -32.51 4.74
N PHE A 85 4.94 -33.12 5.91
CA PHE A 85 5.94 -32.73 6.90
C PHE A 85 7.39 -33.00 6.48
N GLU A 86 7.62 -33.81 5.44
CA GLU A 86 8.96 -34.13 4.92
C GLU A 86 9.32 -33.34 3.65
N LYS A 87 8.41 -32.48 3.15
CA LYS A 87 8.63 -31.60 1.98
C LYS A 87 9.13 -30.21 2.43
N GLU A 88 10.10 -29.67 1.68
CA GLU A 88 10.45 -28.24 1.74
C GLU A 88 9.55 -27.45 0.76
N TYR A 89 9.05 -26.30 1.21
CA TYR A 89 8.16 -25.41 0.47
C TYR A 89 8.84 -24.04 0.27
N SER A 90 8.50 -23.33 -0.81
CA SER A 90 9.08 -22.03 -1.18
C SER A 90 8.09 -20.87 -1.04
N PHE A 91 6.79 -21.14 -1.18
CA PHE A 91 5.71 -20.14 -1.20
C PHE A 91 4.52 -20.50 -0.29
N LEU A 92 4.63 -21.58 0.50
CA LEU A 92 3.61 -21.94 1.49
C LEU A 92 3.77 -21.08 2.76
N SER A 93 2.72 -20.34 3.10
CA SER A 93 2.63 -19.62 4.38
C SER A 93 2.18 -20.52 5.52
N SER A 94 2.58 -20.18 6.76
CA SER A 94 2.10 -20.86 7.98
C SER A 94 0.57 -20.86 8.09
N GLY A 95 -0.12 -19.82 7.59
CA GLY A 95 -1.58 -19.75 7.59
C GLY A 95 -2.25 -20.71 6.60
N VAL A 96 -1.71 -20.87 5.38
CA VAL A 96 -2.23 -21.87 4.42
C VAL A 96 -1.88 -23.29 4.87
N MET A 97 -0.72 -23.50 5.50
CA MET A 97 -0.38 -24.75 6.19
C MET A 97 -1.39 -25.06 7.32
N GLU A 98 -1.73 -24.09 8.17
CA GLU A 98 -2.74 -24.25 9.23
C GLU A 98 -4.10 -24.64 8.65
N VAL A 99 -4.54 -24.05 7.54
CA VAL A 99 -5.77 -24.44 6.84
C VAL A 99 -5.70 -25.89 6.36
N ALA A 100 -4.67 -26.26 5.59
CA ALA A 100 -4.49 -27.60 5.04
C ALA A 100 -4.24 -28.70 6.08
N MET A 101 -3.97 -28.33 7.34
CA MET A 101 -3.86 -29.25 8.48
C MET A 101 -5.18 -29.44 9.26
N TYR A 102 -6.18 -28.56 9.08
CA TYR A 102 -7.38 -28.52 9.94
C TYR A 102 -8.73 -28.48 9.19
N GLN A 103 -8.75 -28.20 7.88
CA GLN A 103 -9.94 -28.28 7.02
C GLN A 103 -9.87 -29.49 6.07
N GLU A 104 -11.02 -29.88 5.51
CA GLU A 104 -11.07 -30.83 4.39
C GLU A 104 -10.80 -30.09 3.06
N SER A 105 -10.22 -30.78 2.08
CA SER A 105 -9.77 -30.20 0.80
C SER A 105 -10.82 -29.32 0.08
N ASP A 106 -12.06 -29.81 -0.05
CA ASP A 106 -13.16 -29.05 -0.67
C ASP A 106 -13.45 -27.72 0.05
N GLU A 107 -13.42 -27.71 1.40
CA GLU A 107 -13.65 -26.51 2.22
C GLU A 107 -12.46 -25.54 2.16
N ALA A 108 -11.25 -26.08 2.12
CA ALA A 108 -10.01 -25.31 2.00
C ALA A 108 -9.91 -24.58 0.65
N LEU A 109 -10.31 -25.23 -0.44
CA LEU A 109 -10.36 -24.65 -1.79
C LEU A 109 -11.53 -23.66 -1.98
N GLU A 110 -12.65 -23.83 -1.25
CA GLU A 110 -13.77 -22.87 -1.26
C GLU A 110 -13.56 -21.65 -0.35
N THR A 111 -12.73 -21.74 0.71
CA THR A 111 -12.55 -20.65 1.71
C THR A 111 -11.20 -19.93 1.65
N VAL A 112 -10.18 -20.49 0.98
CA VAL A 112 -8.93 -19.77 0.65
C VAL A 112 -8.96 -19.34 -0.81
N GLY A 113 -8.57 -18.09 -1.06
CA GLY A 113 -8.50 -17.52 -2.39
C GLY A 113 -7.24 -16.69 -2.60
N TYR A 114 -7.11 -16.18 -3.82
CA TYR A 114 -6.02 -15.32 -4.27
C TYR A 114 -6.54 -14.13 -5.09
N VAL A 115 -5.70 -13.11 -5.25
CA VAL A 115 -6.01 -11.93 -6.06
C VAL A 115 -4.73 -11.29 -6.59
N LEU A 116 -4.80 -10.73 -7.80
CA LEU A 116 -3.78 -9.87 -8.38
C LEU A 116 -4.29 -8.43 -8.41
N GLN A 117 -3.60 -7.52 -7.72
CA GLN A 117 -3.99 -6.11 -7.60
C GLN A 117 -2.72 -5.27 -7.44
N ASP A 118 -2.62 -4.16 -8.17
CA ASP A 118 -1.63 -3.10 -7.90
C ASP A 118 -1.95 -2.47 -6.53
N LEU A 119 -1.13 -2.79 -5.51
CA LEU A 119 -1.32 -2.32 -4.14
C LEU A 119 -0.44 -1.09 -3.86
N ASN A 120 0.78 -1.06 -4.40
CA ASN A 120 1.78 -0.04 -4.12
C ASN A 120 1.63 1.23 -5.00
N GLY A 121 1.08 1.10 -6.22
CA GLY A 121 0.86 2.17 -7.19
C GLY A 121 1.88 2.28 -8.34
N ASP A 122 2.79 1.33 -8.51
CA ASP A 122 3.84 1.33 -9.56
C ASP A 122 3.36 0.82 -10.94
N GLY A 123 2.24 0.08 -10.98
CA GLY A 123 1.63 -0.49 -12.17
C GLY A 123 1.86 -2.00 -12.39
N VAL A 124 2.64 -2.66 -11.53
CA VAL A 124 2.74 -4.13 -11.42
C VAL A 124 1.75 -4.60 -10.33
N PRO A 125 0.92 -5.62 -10.58
CA PRO A 125 0.03 -6.14 -9.55
C PRO A 125 0.76 -7.07 -8.58
N GLU A 126 0.64 -6.83 -7.28
CA GLU A 126 0.98 -7.83 -6.27
C GLU A 126 -0.04 -8.97 -6.21
N LEU A 127 0.43 -10.15 -5.83
CA LEU A 127 -0.39 -11.27 -5.39
C LEU A 127 -0.68 -11.17 -3.90
N LEU A 128 -1.94 -11.30 -3.48
CA LEU A 128 -2.30 -11.68 -2.11
C LEU A 128 -3.00 -13.04 -2.09
N ILE A 129 -2.75 -13.84 -1.05
CA ILE A 129 -3.48 -15.08 -0.72
C ILE A 129 -4.10 -14.91 0.66
N GLY A 130 -5.39 -15.25 0.82
CA GLY A 130 -6.11 -15.00 2.08
C GLY A 130 -7.43 -15.75 2.23
N MET A 131 -8.03 -15.61 3.41
CA MET A 131 -9.30 -16.26 3.80
C MET A 131 -10.52 -15.39 3.46
N MET A 132 -11.50 -16.01 2.81
CA MET A 132 -12.82 -15.44 2.49
C MET A 132 -13.85 -15.73 3.59
N ASP A 133 -15.05 -15.12 3.51
CA ASP A 133 -16.22 -15.63 4.26
C ASP A 133 -16.93 -16.74 3.46
N GLY A 134 -17.67 -17.61 4.13
CA GLY A 134 -18.21 -18.85 3.56
C GLY A 134 -19.32 -18.63 2.51
N GLY A 135 -18.93 -18.29 1.28
CA GLY A 135 -19.81 -18.11 0.11
C GLY A 135 -19.82 -16.70 -0.49
N ASP A 136 -19.18 -15.72 0.16
CA ASP A 136 -18.94 -14.37 -0.38
C ASP A 136 -17.43 -14.25 -0.70
N LYS A 137 -17.06 -13.78 -1.89
CA LYS A 137 -15.66 -13.69 -2.38
C LYS A 137 -14.81 -12.60 -1.70
N ASP A 138 -15.26 -12.14 -0.54
CA ASP A 138 -14.75 -11.00 0.21
C ASP A 138 -13.54 -11.38 1.07
N LEU A 139 -12.47 -10.55 1.04
CA LEU A 139 -11.37 -10.62 2.01
C LEU A 139 -11.83 -10.20 3.42
N THR A 140 -12.59 -11.06 4.10
CA THR A 140 -13.11 -10.83 5.46
C THR A 140 -12.15 -11.32 6.55
N GLY A 141 -11.23 -12.22 6.20
CA GLY A 141 -10.36 -12.93 7.12
C GLY A 141 -8.95 -12.34 7.21
N THR A 142 -7.98 -13.26 7.26
CA THR A 142 -6.54 -13.00 7.31
C THR A 142 -5.96 -13.09 5.91
N VAL A 143 -5.12 -12.13 5.53
CA VAL A 143 -4.14 -12.31 4.44
C VAL A 143 -3.05 -13.24 4.96
N TYR A 144 -2.90 -14.41 4.34
CA TYR A 144 -1.93 -15.44 4.73
C TYR A 144 -0.56 -15.22 4.08
N SER A 145 -0.51 -14.67 2.87
CA SER A 145 0.74 -14.19 2.27
C SER A 145 0.51 -13.12 1.22
N GLY A 146 1.55 -12.34 0.93
CA GLY A 146 1.59 -11.42 -0.20
C GLY A 146 2.95 -11.41 -0.87
N TYR A 147 2.94 -11.32 -2.21
CA TYR A 147 4.13 -11.41 -3.06
C TYR A 147 4.17 -10.30 -4.10
N SER A 148 5.31 -9.62 -4.21
CA SER A 148 5.67 -8.75 -5.34
C SER A 148 6.49 -9.54 -6.37
N LEU A 149 6.87 -8.92 -7.49
CA LEU A 149 7.79 -9.51 -8.47
C LEU A 149 9.15 -8.79 -8.44
N LYS A 150 10.24 -9.56 -8.43
CA LYS A 150 11.61 -9.07 -8.68
C LYS A 150 12.25 -9.89 -9.77
N ASP A 151 12.75 -9.23 -10.82
CA ASP A 151 13.37 -9.91 -11.98
C ASP A 151 12.47 -11.06 -12.53
N ASP A 152 11.15 -10.82 -12.57
CA ASP A 152 10.06 -11.75 -12.91
C ASP A 152 9.82 -12.94 -11.94
N GLU A 153 10.48 -13.00 -10.78
CA GLU A 153 10.27 -14.02 -9.74
C GLU A 153 9.42 -13.50 -8.54
N PRO A 154 8.47 -14.28 -7.99
CA PRO A 154 7.69 -13.88 -6.81
C PRO A 154 8.51 -13.77 -5.52
N VAL A 155 8.36 -12.66 -4.79
CA VAL A 155 9.08 -12.39 -3.52
C VAL A 155 8.09 -12.02 -2.42
N CYS A 156 8.11 -12.78 -1.33
CA CYS A 156 7.22 -12.60 -0.18
C CYS A 156 7.53 -11.31 0.60
N PHE A 157 6.51 -10.48 0.83
CA PHE A 157 6.61 -9.27 1.68
C PHE A 157 5.74 -9.33 2.94
N LEU A 158 4.78 -10.26 3.05
CA LEU A 158 4.13 -10.61 4.33
C LEU A 158 3.76 -12.09 4.45
N GLU A 159 3.74 -12.59 5.68
CA GLU A 159 3.25 -13.93 6.05
C GLU A 159 2.34 -13.86 7.28
N GLY A 160 1.10 -14.31 7.12
CA GLY A 160 0.05 -14.32 8.14
C GLY A 160 -0.43 -15.71 8.54
N TRP A 161 -0.83 -15.86 9.79
CA TRP A 161 -1.27 -17.12 10.42
C TRP A 161 -2.11 -16.84 11.68
N ALA A 162 -2.62 -17.87 12.37
CA ALA A 162 -3.62 -17.75 13.44
C ALA A 162 -3.24 -16.84 14.64
N ARG A 163 -1.95 -16.50 14.83
CA ARG A 163 -1.48 -15.54 15.85
C ARG A 163 -0.72 -14.33 15.30
N ASN A 164 -0.66 -14.18 13.97
CA ASN A 164 -0.14 -13.00 13.30
C ASN A 164 -1.02 -12.70 12.09
N THR A 165 -2.12 -11.99 12.28
CA THR A 165 -3.12 -11.77 11.24
C THR A 165 -2.89 -10.44 10.53
N TYR A 166 -3.26 -10.38 9.24
CA TYR A 166 -3.23 -9.15 8.46
C TYR A 166 -4.57 -8.90 7.78
N ARG A 167 -4.97 -7.64 7.69
CA ARG A 167 -6.15 -7.16 6.94
C ARG A 167 -5.76 -6.02 6.03
N TRP A 168 -6.34 -5.97 4.83
CA TRP A 168 -6.16 -4.87 3.89
C TRP A 168 -6.82 -3.58 4.40
N LEU A 169 -6.12 -2.44 4.35
CA LEU A 169 -6.63 -1.10 4.71
C LEU A 169 -6.77 -0.16 3.49
N GLY A 170 -6.35 -0.58 2.30
CA GLY A 170 -6.36 0.22 1.07
C GLY A 170 -5.10 1.07 0.86
N GLY A 171 -4.60 1.08 -0.39
CA GLY A 171 -3.46 1.91 -0.83
C GLY A 171 -2.15 1.54 -0.12
N GLY A 172 -1.59 0.38 -0.47
CA GLY A 172 -0.39 -0.21 0.14
C GLY A 172 -0.53 -0.67 1.60
N ARG A 173 -1.60 -0.27 2.31
CA ARG A 173 -1.65 -0.36 3.79
C ARG A 173 -2.33 -1.62 4.29
N PHE A 174 -1.76 -2.18 5.36
CA PHE A 174 -2.23 -3.37 6.07
C PHE A 174 -2.34 -3.08 7.58
N TYR A 175 -3.43 -3.52 8.18
CA TYR A 175 -3.53 -3.70 9.63
C TYR A 175 -2.92 -5.05 9.98
N ASN A 176 -2.08 -5.09 11.02
CA ASN A 176 -1.54 -6.32 11.57
C ASN A 176 -1.98 -6.49 13.03
N PHE A 177 -2.20 -7.73 13.48
CA PHE A 177 -2.40 -8.08 14.88
C PHE A 177 -1.58 -9.33 15.23
N GLY A 178 -0.66 -9.18 16.19
CA GLY A 178 0.21 -10.25 16.67
C GLY A 178 -0.09 -10.66 18.11
N SER A 179 0.09 -11.95 18.43
CA SER A 179 0.03 -12.46 19.80
C SER A 179 1.23 -13.33 20.11
N SER A 180 1.98 -12.97 21.15
CA SER A 180 3.08 -13.76 21.70
C SER A 180 2.63 -14.51 22.96
N GLY A 181 1.87 -13.87 23.86
CA GLY A 181 1.30 -14.50 25.06
C GLY A 181 0.15 -13.70 25.69
N ALA A 182 -0.32 -14.12 26.87
CA ALA A 182 -1.48 -13.51 27.54
C ALA A 182 -1.29 -12.02 27.91
N MET A 183 -0.05 -11.61 28.23
CA MET A 183 0.33 -10.22 28.50
C MET A 183 0.98 -9.53 27.28
N TYR A 184 1.12 -10.23 26.16
CA TYR A 184 1.92 -9.82 25.01
C TYR A 184 1.11 -9.98 23.72
N SER A 185 0.35 -8.93 23.38
CA SER A 185 -0.28 -8.76 22.07
C SER A 185 0.15 -7.42 21.46
N MET A 186 0.12 -7.33 20.13
CA MET A 186 0.41 -6.11 19.40
C MET A 186 -0.64 -5.88 18.30
N PHE A 187 -0.77 -4.63 17.87
CA PHE A 187 -1.43 -4.28 16.62
C PHE A 187 -0.71 -3.10 15.98
N GLY A 188 -0.74 -3.01 14.66
CA GLY A 188 -0.10 -1.92 13.94
C GLY A 188 -0.70 -1.65 12.57
N VAL A 189 -0.23 -0.58 11.96
CA VAL A 189 -0.44 -0.28 10.55
C VAL A 189 0.92 -0.26 9.86
N PHE A 190 0.98 -0.97 8.74
CA PHE A 190 2.17 -1.10 7.91
C PHE A 190 1.80 -0.78 6.45
N THR A 191 2.79 -0.35 5.67
CA THR A 191 2.62 0.03 4.26
C THR A 191 3.63 -0.71 3.40
N LEU A 192 3.19 -1.24 2.26
CA LEU A 192 4.10 -1.80 1.26
C LEU A 192 5.02 -0.70 0.70
N SER A 193 6.32 -0.99 0.73
CA SER A 193 7.38 -0.12 0.18
C SER A 193 7.22 0.13 -1.33
N GLU A 194 7.77 1.24 -1.84
CA GLU A 194 7.74 1.62 -3.27
C GLU A 194 8.45 0.62 -4.19
N ASP A 195 9.29 -0.28 -3.66
CA ASP A 195 9.89 -1.39 -4.40
C ASP A 195 9.19 -2.74 -4.17
N GLY A 196 8.09 -2.76 -3.41
CA GLY A 196 7.25 -3.93 -3.13
C GLY A 196 7.89 -4.96 -2.18
N THR A 197 8.94 -4.61 -1.44
CA THR A 197 9.86 -5.61 -0.86
C THR A 197 9.72 -5.89 0.62
N GLU A 198 9.29 -4.88 1.37
CA GLU A 198 9.07 -4.94 2.81
C GLU A 198 7.87 -4.08 3.23
N LEU A 199 7.42 -4.29 4.46
CA LEU A 199 6.32 -3.56 5.09
C LEU A 199 6.88 -2.48 6.04
N ASP A 200 6.91 -1.23 5.58
CA ASP A 200 7.23 -0.04 6.38
C ASP A 200 6.22 0.15 7.52
N CYS A 201 6.69 0.34 8.75
CA CYS A 201 5.82 0.57 9.90
C CYS A 201 5.36 2.04 9.96
N GLU A 202 4.04 2.28 9.88
CA GLU A 202 3.48 3.60 10.20
C GLU A 202 3.32 3.79 11.71
N ASP A 203 2.70 2.81 12.37
CA ASP A 203 2.33 2.81 13.79
C ASP A 203 2.35 1.36 14.31
N LEU A 204 3.00 1.11 15.44
CA LEU A 204 2.96 -0.16 16.17
C LEU A 204 2.63 0.09 17.64
N TYR A 205 1.55 -0.54 18.12
CA TYR A 205 1.10 -0.50 19.50
C TYR A 205 1.18 -1.91 20.12
N PHE A 206 1.68 -2.05 21.34
CA PHE A 206 1.78 -3.37 21.99
C PHE A 206 1.66 -3.33 23.50
N THR A 207 1.39 -4.51 24.08
CA THR A 207 1.31 -4.74 25.53
C THR A 207 2.56 -5.43 26.05
N GLY A 208 2.97 -5.09 27.28
CA GLY A 208 4.01 -5.75 28.05
C GLY A 208 3.58 -6.04 29.49
N GLU A 209 4.46 -6.68 30.28
CA GLU A 209 4.15 -7.12 31.65
C GLU A 209 4.35 -6.00 32.68
N GLY A 210 3.23 -5.35 33.03
CA GLY A 210 3.16 -4.31 34.04
C GLY A 210 3.19 -4.82 35.49
N LYS A 211 3.21 -3.87 36.43
CA LYS A 211 3.42 -4.19 37.86
C LYS A 211 2.17 -4.71 38.54
N ASN A 212 2.29 -5.88 39.16
CA ASN A 212 1.23 -6.61 39.87
C ASN A 212 0.16 -7.17 38.91
N GLU A 213 0.58 -7.87 37.86
CA GLU A 213 -0.32 -8.55 36.91
C GLU A 213 -1.19 -7.58 36.08
N THR A 214 -0.71 -6.34 35.88
CA THR A 214 -1.30 -5.34 34.97
C THR A 214 -0.63 -5.39 33.59
N LEU A 215 -1.25 -4.78 32.58
CA LEU A 215 -0.58 -4.48 31.31
C LEU A 215 0.11 -3.11 31.41
N ASP A 216 1.32 -3.01 30.87
CA ASP A 216 1.94 -1.73 30.49
C ASP A 216 1.78 -1.61 28.95
N PHE A 217 1.54 -0.40 28.41
CA PHE A 217 1.21 -0.16 26.99
C PHE A 217 2.29 0.65 26.28
N PHE A 218 2.63 0.29 25.04
CA PHE A 218 3.78 0.82 24.32
C PHE A 218 3.43 1.23 22.88
N HIS A 219 4.18 2.20 22.33
CA HIS A 219 4.12 2.62 20.93
C HIS A 219 5.51 2.85 20.32
N ASN A 220 5.67 2.49 19.04
CA ASN A 220 6.73 3.05 18.19
C ASN A 220 6.28 3.10 16.71
N THR A 221 7.19 3.59 15.86
CA THR A 221 7.05 3.61 14.40
C THR A 221 8.25 2.92 13.75
N THR A 222 8.80 1.89 14.40
CA THR A 222 9.99 1.14 13.94
C THR A 222 9.67 -0.30 13.56
N GLY A 223 8.45 -0.77 13.82
CA GLY A 223 8.04 -2.17 13.63
C GLY A 223 8.64 -3.13 14.66
N VAL A 224 9.48 -2.66 15.59
CA VAL A 224 10.17 -3.49 16.57
C VAL A 224 9.29 -3.72 17.79
N TRP A 225 8.90 -4.98 18.03
CA TRP A 225 8.18 -5.38 19.25
C TRP A 225 9.13 -5.57 20.44
N ASP A 226 9.76 -4.47 20.89
CA ASP A 226 10.65 -4.42 22.07
C ASP A 226 10.36 -3.16 22.91
N GLU A 227 10.11 -3.35 24.20
CA GLU A 227 9.87 -2.28 25.19
C GLU A 227 11.04 -1.28 25.28
N ALA A 228 12.26 -1.69 24.92
CA ALA A 228 13.45 -0.84 24.93
C ALA A 228 13.49 0.17 23.76
N GLU A 229 12.77 -0.09 22.67
CA GLU A 229 12.72 0.73 21.44
C GLU A 229 11.34 1.42 21.28
N ALA A 230 10.61 1.64 22.39
CA ALA A 230 9.24 2.17 22.39
C ALA A 230 8.99 3.24 23.47
N GLU A 231 7.96 4.07 23.25
CA GLU A 231 7.41 4.99 24.25
C GLU A 231 6.36 4.26 25.11
N LEU A 232 6.50 4.32 26.43
CA LEU A 232 5.51 3.85 27.39
C LEU A 232 4.35 4.85 27.49
N LEU A 233 3.13 4.39 27.25
CA LEU A 233 1.92 5.20 27.17
C LEU A 233 1.19 5.31 28.52
N ASP A 234 0.77 6.53 28.88
CA ASP A 234 -0.14 6.79 30.00
C ASP A 234 -1.59 6.66 29.51
N MET A 235 -2.09 5.42 29.40
CA MET A 235 -3.43 5.08 28.91
C MET A 235 -4.03 3.88 29.65
N SER A 236 -5.36 3.73 29.59
CA SER A 236 -6.08 2.58 30.15
C SER A 236 -6.31 1.46 29.15
N ASP A 237 -6.59 0.25 29.65
CA ASP A 237 -7.01 -0.92 28.87
C ASP A 237 -8.17 -0.59 27.92
N GLU A 238 -9.18 0.16 28.38
CA GLU A 238 -10.35 0.54 27.58
C GLU A 238 -9.94 1.41 26.38
N GLU A 239 -8.99 2.33 26.57
CA GLU A 239 -8.46 3.19 25.50
C GLU A 239 -7.58 2.41 24.52
N PHE A 240 -6.77 1.45 24.99
CA PHE A 240 -5.90 0.63 24.15
C PHE A 240 -6.71 -0.32 23.26
N TRP A 241 -7.68 -1.03 23.84
CA TRP A 241 -8.52 -1.95 23.07
C TRP A 241 -9.50 -1.20 22.15
N ALA A 242 -10.02 -0.04 22.55
CA ALA A 242 -10.81 0.82 21.63
C ALA A 242 -9.96 1.38 20.48
N LEU A 243 -8.67 1.68 20.71
CA LEU A 243 -7.75 2.08 19.64
C LEU A 243 -7.50 0.91 18.67
N ARG A 244 -7.31 -0.31 19.17
CA ARG A 244 -7.22 -1.52 18.34
C ARG A 244 -8.47 -1.70 17.49
N GLU A 245 -9.66 -1.76 18.10
CA GLU A 245 -10.94 -1.97 17.39
C GLU A 245 -11.18 -0.90 16.32
N LYS A 246 -10.87 0.37 16.63
CA LYS A 246 -10.94 1.48 15.68
C LYS A 246 -9.98 1.30 14.50
N THR A 247 -8.79 0.75 14.74
CA THR A 247 -7.79 0.52 13.68
C THR A 247 -8.18 -0.67 12.80
N GLU A 248 -8.62 -1.77 13.42
CA GLU A 248 -9.10 -2.97 12.72
C GLU A 248 -10.36 -2.70 11.88
N SER A 249 -11.27 -1.85 12.37
CA SER A 249 -12.47 -1.42 11.62
C SER A 249 -12.19 -0.49 10.43
N GLY A 250 -10.93 -0.12 10.19
CA GLY A 250 -10.49 0.49 8.94
C GLY A 250 -10.32 -0.48 7.78
N ALA A 251 -10.47 -1.80 8.01
CA ALA A 251 -10.32 -2.82 6.98
C ALA A 251 -11.26 -2.61 5.78
N GLN A 252 -10.70 -2.75 4.57
CA GLN A 252 -11.44 -2.62 3.31
C GLN A 252 -11.67 -3.99 2.68
N HIS A 253 -12.86 -4.17 2.11
CA HIS A 253 -13.17 -5.30 1.23
C HIS A 253 -12.22 -5.31 0.02
N LEU A 254 -11.90 -6.51 -0.44
CA LEU A 254 -11.20 -6.82 -1.67
C LEU A 254 -11.72 -8.19 -2.16
N GLU A 255 -12.02 -8.34 -3.45
CA GLU A 255 -12.61 -9.58 -4.02
C GLU A 255 -11.51 -10.56 -4.46
N LEU A 256 -11.58 -11.83 -4.02
CA LEU A 256 -10.65 -12.90 -4.38
C LEU A 256 -11.26 -13.89 -5.37
N THR A 257 -10.41 -14.52 -6.17
CA THR A 257 -10.73 -15.78 -6.85
C THR A 257 -10.47 -16.94 -5.87
N PRO A 258 -11.46 -17.80 -5.56
CA PRO A 258 -11.24 -18.97 -4.70
C PRO A 258 -10.31 -19.98 -5.38
N PHE A 259 -9.54 -20.76 -4.61
CA PHE A 259 -8.68 -21.80 -5.20
C PHE A 259 -9.47 -22.92 -5.88
N SER A 260 -10.75 -23.11 -5.57
CA SER A 260 -11.68 -23.98 -6.31
C SER A 260 -11.98 -23.50 -7.75
N GLU A 261 -11.62 -22.27 -8.11
CA GLU A 261 -11.67 -21.72 -9.48
C GLU A 261 -10.27 -21.62 -10.13
N TYR A 262 -9.20 -22.12 -9.49
CA TYR A 262 -7.83 -22.06 -10.03
C TYR A 262 -7.50 -23.26 -10.94
N GLU A 263 -7.02 -23.00 -12.15
CA GLU A 263 -6.47 -24.01 -13.06
C GLU A 263 -4.94 -24.07 -12.92
N SER A 264 -4.44 -25.04 -12.15
CA SER A 264 -3.00 -25.22 -11.89
C SER A 264 -2.18 -25.49 -13.16
N THR A 265 -0.95 -24.94 -13.20
CA THR A 265 -0.04 -25.05 -14.36
C THR A 265 0.95 -26.21 -14.28
N ALA A 266 1.06 -26.86 -13.11
CA ALA A 266 1.98 -27.96 -12.85
C ALA A 266 1.65 -29.25 -13.66
N GLU A 267 2.68 -29.94 -14.15
CA GLU A 267 2.50 -31.27 -14.77
C GLU A 267 2.27 -32.35 -13.70
N ASN A 268 1.08 -32.97 -13.72
CA ASN A 268 0.66 -34.12 -12.89
C ASN A 268 1.31 -35.47 -13.32
#